data_AF-A0A482T875-F1
#
_entry.id   AF-A0A482T875-F1
#
_cell.length_a   1.000
_cell.length_b   1.000
_cell.length_c   1.000
_cell.angle_alpha   90.00
_cell.angle_beta   90.00
_cell.angle_gamma   90.00
#
_symmetry.space_group_name_H-M   'P 1'
#
loop_
_entity.id
_entity.type
_entity.pdbx_description
1 polymer ?
#
loop_
_entity_poly.entity_id
_entity_poly.type
_entity_poly.pdbx_seq_one_letter_code
_entity_poly.pdbx_strand_id
1 'polypeptide(L)'
;MWPWGHLAVAYLVYVVYTRLDPTRRQTAATLTALAVGSQFPDLIDKPLAWTFGVLPSGRSLAHSVFTLLIIAVVLHRLAVRYRRTDLSKAFTVGAFAHTLTDMSPTAVAGLLGGDLTQLQWLRFLVWPLRPPPPYANDTSFVEQFASLSVEPYVLFQFGLFGLAVAVWIAHGVPGLRSVTRRSKAVFTDFAD
;
A
#
# COMPACT_ATOMS: atom_id res chain seq x y z
N MET A 1 5.66 -2.09 -7.76
CA MET A 1 6.59 -0.99 -7.46
C MET A 1 7.50 -1.45 -6.33
N TRP A 2 8.42 -0.60 -5.91
CA TRP A 2 9.18 -0.77 -4.68
C TRP A 2 8.35 -0.31 -3.46
N PRO A 3 8.69 -0.79 -2.25
CA PRO A 3 7.99 -0.42 -1.00
C PRO A 3 7.70 1.08 -0.84
N TRP A 4 8.68 1.93 -1.12
CA TRP A 4 8.56 3.39 -1.03
C TRP A 4 7.59 3.98 -2.07
N GLY A 5 7.52 3.39 -3.26
CA GLY A 5 6.61 3.81 -4.31
C GLY A 5 5.15 3.55 -3.92
N HIS A 6 4.85 2.37 -3.38
CA HIS A 6 3.52 2.05 -2.87
C HIS A 6 3.09 2.94 -1.71
N LEU A 7 4.00 3.16 -0.75
CA LEU A 7 3.76 4.05 0.38
C LEU A 7 3.49 5.50 -0.09
N ALA A 8 4.26 5.99 -1.06
CA ALA A 8 4.10 7.33 -1.61
C ALA A 8 2.71 7.54 -2.22
N VAL A 9 2.29 6.63 -3.12
CA VAL A 9 0.97 6.76 -3.77
C VAL A 9 -0.16 6.58 -2.75
N ALA A 10 -0.05 5.62 -1.84
CA ALA A 10 -1.03 5.43 -0.76
C ALA A 10 -1.19 6.71 0.07
N TYR A 11 -0.08 7.36 0.45
CA TYR A 11 -0.10 8.61 1.19
C TYR A 11 -0.74 9.75 0.39
N LEU A 12 -0.37 9.94 -0.88
CA LEU A 12 -0.94 11.00 -1.72
C LEU A 12 -2.45 10.81 -1.95
N VAL A 13 -2.89 9.57 -2.20
CA VAL A 13 -4.32 9.24 -2.28
C VAL A 13 -5.02 9.49 -0.94
N TYR A 14 -4.39 9.13 0.18
CA TYR A 14 -4.96 9.37 1.51
C TYR A 14 -5.08 10.86 1.84
N VAL A 15 -4.12 11.68 1.40
CA VAL A 15 -4.21 13.14 1.48
C VAL A 15 -5.49 13.62 0.80
N VAL A 16 -5.72 13.25 -0.46
CA VAL A 16 -6.94 13.63 -1.18
C VAL A 16 -8.18 13.11 -0.44
N TYR A 17 -8.18 11.84 -0.04
CA TYR A 17 -9.28 11.22 0.72
C TYR A 17 -9.63 11.98 2.01
N THR A 18 -8.63 12.49 2.75
CA THR A 18 -8.86 13.29 3.96
C THR A 18 -9.34 14.71 3.66
N ARG A 19 -9.03 15.27 2.48
CA ARG A 19 -9.52 16.59 2.06
C ARG A 19 -10.99 16.59 1.65
N LEU A 20 -11.52 15.45 1.21
CA LEU A 20 -12.93 15.31 0.81
C LEU A 20 -13.92 15.44 1.99
N ASP A 21 -13.44 15.38 3.23
CA ASP A 21 -14.29 15.38 4.42
C ASP A 21 -13.49 15.91 5.62
N PRO A 22 -13.82 17.11 6.12
CA PRO A 22 -13.08 17.76 7.21
C PRO A 22 -13.03 16.97 8.52
N THR A 23 -13.89 15.97 8.71
CA THR A 23 -13.88 15.12 9.90
C THR A 23 -12.75 14.10 9.88
N ARG A 24 -12.17 13.81 8.72
CA ARG A 24 -11.08 12.84 8.53
C ARG A 24 -9.75 13.48 8.92
N ARG A 25 -8.99 12.78 9.76
CA ARG A 25 -7.72 13.30 10.30
C ARG A 25 -6.56 12.39 9.97
N GLN A 26 -5.42 13.02 9.66
CA GLN A 26 -4.12 12.36 9.57
C GLN A 26 -3.52 12.30 10.97
N THR A 27 -3.75 11.19 11.67
CA THR A 27 -3.19 10.91 12.99
C THR A 27 -2.05 9.92 12.85
N ALA A 28 -1.22 9.77 13.90
CA ALA A 28 -0.18 8.74 13.89
C ALA A 28 -0.78 7.35 13.62
N ALA A 29 -1.90 7.01 14.26
CA ALA A 29 -2.55 5.72 14.11
C ALA A 29 -3.12 5.49 12.70
N THR A 30 -3.77 6.50 12.09
CA THR A 30 -4.29 6.36 10.73
C THR A 30 -3.18 6.28 9.69
N LEU A 31 -2.09 7.05 9.85
CA LEU A 31 -0.92 6.96 8.97
C LEU A 31 -0.17 5.63 9.12
N THR A 32 -0.07 5.08 10.33
CA THR A 32 0.48 3.73 10.54
C THR A 32 -0.40 2.67 9.88
N ALA A 33 -1.73 2.74 10.06
CA ALA A 33 -2.65 1.81 9.42
C ALA A 33 -2.56 1.89 7.88
N LEU A 34 -2.45 3.10 7.34
CA LEU A 34 -2.21 3.33 5.91
C LEU A 34 -0.91 2.69 5.43
N ALA A 35 0.19 2.93 6.14
CA ALA A 35 1.50 2.38 5.80
C ALA A 35 1.51 0.84 5.87
N VAL A 36 0.87 0.25 6.88
CA VAL A 36 0.70 -1.21 6.95
C VAL A 36 -0.14 -1.70 5.77
N GLY A 37 -1.26 -1.05 5.48
CA GLY A 37 -2.12 -1.40 4.35
C GLY A 37 -1.37 -1.31 3.02
N SER A 38 -0.54 -0.28 2.81
CA SER A 38 0.23 -0.10 1.59
C SER A 38 1.34 -1.10 1.39
N GLN A 39 1.65 -1.96 2.36
CA GLN A 39 2.66 -3.02 2.23
C GLN A 39 2.03 -4.42 2.41
N PHE A 40 0.79 -4.47 2.91
CA PHE A 40 0.10 -5.70 3.28
C PHE A 40 0.06 -6.74 2.15
N PRO A 41 -0.29 -6.40 0.89
CA PRO A 41 -0.34 -7.41 -0.18
C PRO A 41 1.01 -8.12 -0.39
N ASP A 42 2.09 -7.35 -0.42
CA ASP A 42 3.45 -7.87 -0.58
C ASP A 42 3.91 -8.70 0.62
N LEU A 43 3.59 -8.26 1.84
CA LEU A 43 3.95 -8.98 3.06
C LEU A 43 3.24 -10.33 3.21
N ILE A 44 2.13 -10.54 2.49
CA ILE A 44 1.42 -11.83 2.46
C ILE A 44 1.88 -12.65 1.26
N ASP A 45 1.76 -12.11 0.05
CA ASP A 45 1.89 -12.92 -1.15
C ASP A 45 3.34 -13.34 -1.41
N LYS A 46 4.30 -12.43 -1.22
CA LYS A 46 5.70 -12.70 -1.54
C LYS A 46 6.31 -13.79 -0.66
N PRO A 47 6.21 -13.77 0.69
CA PRO A 47 6.72 -14.89 1.49
C PRO A 47 6.03 -16.22 1.16
N LEU A 48 4.71 -16.21 0.99
CA LEU A 48 3.94 -17.42 0.71
C LEU A 48 4.23 -17.99 -0.68
N ALA A 49 4.61 -17.17 -1.66
CA ALA A 49 5.02 -17.64 -2.98
C ALA A 49 6.50 -17.98 -3.05
N TRP A 50 7.38 -17.05 -2.67
CA TRP A 50 8.83 -17.14 -2.90
C TRP A 50 9.55 -18.04 -1.90
N THR A 51 9.10 -18.06 -0.64
CA THR A 51 9.78 -18.85 0.42
C THR A 51 9.09 -20.18 0.66
N PHE A 52 7.76 -20.17 0.77
CA PHE A 52 6.99 -21.36 1.15
C PHE A 52 6.36 -22.12 -0.03
N GLY A 53 6.32 -21.54 -1.23
CA GLY A 53 5.75 -22.18 -2.42
C GLY A 53 4.26 -22.52 -2.32
N VAL A 54 3.52 -21.88 -1.40
CA VAL A 54 2.09 -22.11 -1.17
C VAL A 54 1.23 -21.39 -2.21
N LEU A 55 1.63 -20.17 -2.57
CA LEU A 55 0.92 -19.37 -3.56
C LEU A 55 1.58 -19.49 -4.94
N PRO A 56 0.79 -19.41 -6.03
CA PRO A 56 1.31 -19.57 -7.39
C PRO A 56 2.16 -18.39 -7.86
N SER A 57 2.09 -17.25 -7.17
CA SER A 57 2.85 -16.04 -7.50
C SER A 57 2.89 -15.07 -6.32
N GLY A 58 3.95 -14.25 -6.26
CA GLY A 58 4.07 -13.10 -5.34
C GLY A 58 3.02 -12.01 -5.56
N ARG A 59 2.16 -12.15 -6.58
CA ARG A 59 0.94 -11.36 -6.79
C ARG A 59 -0.24 -12.27 -7.05
N SER A 60 -0.96 -12.66 -6.00
CA SER A 60 -2.11 -13.56 -6.10
C SER A 60 -3.16 -13.30 -5.03
N LEU A 61 -3.02 -13.89 -3.84
CA LEU A 61 -4.06 -13.89 -2.80
C LEU A 61 -4.40 -12.49 -2.29
N ALA A 62 -3.44 -11.78 -1.70
CA ALA A 62 -3.64 -10.47 -1.07
C ALA A 62 -3.58 -9.30 -2.08
N HIS A 63 -3.16 -9.55 -3.32
CA HIS A 63 -3.33 -8.63 -4.44
C HIS A 63 -4.67 -8.81 -5.18
N SER A 64 -5.47 -9.82 -4.83
CA SER A 64 -6.80 -10.00 -5.40
C SER A 64 -7.78 -8.97 -4.81
N VAL A 65 -8.55 -8.35 -5.69
CA VAL A 65 -9.62 -7.41 -5.30
C VAL A 65 -10.69 -8.14 -4.47
N PHE A 66 -10.98 -9.41 -4.75
CA PHE A 66 -11.95 -10.18 -3.96
C PHE A 66 -11.47 -10.36 -2.53
N THR A 67 -10.22 -10.77 -2.34
CA THR A 67 -9.62 -10.93 -1.02
C THR A 67 -9.56 -9.61 -0.27
N LEU A 68 -9.13 -8.53 -0.95
CA LEU A 68 -9.06 -7.21 -0.33
C LEU A 68 -10.42 -6.65 0.05
N LEU A 69 -11.46 -6.90 -0.76
CA LEU A 69 -12.83 -6.52 -0.40
C LEU A 69 -13.31 -7.27 0.84
N ILE A 70 -13.06 -8.59 0.92
CA ILE A 70 -13.42 -9.39 2.10
C ILE A 70 -12.69 -8.86 3.34
N ILE A 71 -11.37 -8.66 3.27
CA ILE A 71 -10.57 -8.13 4.37
C ILE A 71 -11.06 -6.74 4.78
N ALA A 72 -11.32 -5.85 3.82
CA ALA A 72 -11.85 -4.52 4.09
C ALA A 72 -13.19 -4.56 4.83
N VAL A 73 -14.12 -5.42 4.40
CA VAL A 73 -15.43 -5.59 5.07
C VAL A 73 -15.24 -6.13 6.48
N VAL A 74 -14.45 -7.18 6.67
CA VAL A 74 -14.21 -7.80 7.99
C VAL A 74 -13.56 -6.81 8.95
N LEU A 75 -12.47 -6.16 8.53
CA LEU A 75 -11.79 -5.15 9.34
C LEU A 75 -12.68 -3.95 9.64
N HIS A 76 -13.51 -3.53 8.68
CA HIS A 76 -14.42 -2.42 8.91
C HIS A 76 -15.51 -2.78 9.92
N ARG A 77 -16.12 -3.96 9.82
CA ARG A 77 -17.11 -4.47 10.80
C ARG A 77 -16.50 -4.53 12.21
N LEU A 78 -15.28 -5.02 12.33
CA LEU A 78 -14.55 -5.05 13.59
C LEU A 78 -14.28 -3.62 14.11
N ALA A 79 -13.84 -2.73 13.23
CA ALA A 79 -13.55 -1.35 13.57
C ALA A 79 -14.80 -0.55 14.00
N VAL A 80 -15.98 -0.86 13.45
CA VAL A 80 -17.26 -0.31 13.94
C VAL A 80 -17.46 -0.67 15.42
N ARG A 81 -17.23 -1.94 15.79
CA ARG A 81 -17.39 -2.40 17.18
C ARG A 81 -16.50 -1.63 18.17
N TYR A 82 -15.30 -1.25 17.74
CA TYR A 82 -14.33 -0.51 18.56
C TYR A 82 -14.32 1.00 18.31
N ARG A 83 -15.22 1.54 17.48
CA ARG A 83 -15.26 2.96 17.07
C ARG A 83 -13.92 3.46 16.49
N ARG A 84 -13.26 2.61 15.69
CA ARG A 84 -11.96 2.87 15.03
C ARG A 84 -12.04 2.75 13.51
N THR A 85 -13.18 3.09 12.91
CA THR A 85 -13.39 2.97 11.46
C THR A 85 -12.45 3.82 10.62
N ASP A 86 -11.85 4.86 11.20
CA ASP A 86 -10.78 5.65 10.60
C ASP A 86 -9.55 4.80 10.29
N LEU A 87 -9.14 3.90 11.20
CA LEU A 87 -8.01 2.99 11.00
C LEU A 87 -8.31 1.98 9.88
N SER A 88 -9.48 1.36 9.90
CA SER A 88 -9.84 0.38 8.85
C SER A 88 -9.89 1.04 7.46
N LYS A 89 -10.41 2.27 7.38
CA LYS A 89 -10.48 3.02 6.12
C LYS A 89 -9.08 3.39 5.63
N ALA A 90 -8.19 3.84 6.52
CA ALA A 90 -6.81 4.15 6.17
C ALA A 90 -6.05 2.91 5.66
N PHE A 91 -6.15 1.78 6.37
CA PHE A 91 -5.60 0.50 5.91
C PHE A 91 -6.14 0.09 4.54
N THR A 92 -7.47 0.18 4.37
CA THR A 92 -8.13 -0.19 3.10
C THR A 92 -7.65 0.68 1.94
N VAL A 93 -7.56 2.00 2.13
CA VAL A 93 -7.01 2.92 1.11
C VAL A 93 -5.58 2.50 0.74
N GLY A 94 -4.74 2.17 1.73
CA GLY A 94 -3.37 1.70 1.49
C GLY A 94 -3.31 0.42 0.67
N ALA A 95 -4.09 -0.60 1.06
CA ALA A 95 -4.07 -1.91 0.40
C ALA A 95 -4.59 -1.87 -1.04
N PHE A 96 -5.64 -1.07 -1.29
CA PHE A 96 -6.15 -0.86 -2.64
C PHE A 96 -5.18 -0.01 -3.47
N ALA A 97 -4.60 1.05 -2.92
CA ALA A 97 -3.59 1.85 -3.62
C ALA A 97 -2.37 1.01 -4.01
N HIS A 98 -1.88 0.15 -3.11
CA HIS A 98 -0.80 -0.81 -3.42
C HIS A 98 -1.17 -1.66 -4.64
N THR A 99 -2.30 -2.35 -4.57
CA THR A 99 -2.76 -3.29 -5.60
C THR A 99 -2.95 -2.63 -6.96
N LEU A 100 -3.55 -1.44 -6.99
CA LEU A 100 -3.77 -0.70 -8.23
C LEU A 100 -2.48 -0.14 -8.82
N THR A 101 -1.51 0.21 -7.98
CA THR A 101 -0.20 0.71 -8.43
C THR A 101 0.77 -0.39 -8.83
N ASP A 102 0.43 -1.64 -8.52
CA ASP A 102 1.22 -2.80 -8.92
C ASP A 102 0.93 -3.31 -10.34
N MET A 103 -0.05 -2.69 -11.01
CA MET A 103 -0.26 -2.84 -12.44
C MET A 103 0.96 -2.31 -13.20
N SER A 104 1.50 -3.13 -14.11
CA SER A 104 2.67 -2.73 -14.90
C SER A 104 2.37 -1.46 -15.72
N PRO A 105 3.24 -0.43 -15.70
CA PRO A 105 3.09 0.74 -16.57
C PRO A 105 2.94 0.36 -18.04
N THR A 106 3.64 -0.68 -18.50
CA THR A 106 3.55 -1.18 -19.88
C THR A 106 2.17 -1.77 -20.19
N ALA A 107 1.62 -2.56 -19.27
CA ALA A 107 0.29 -3.14 -19.42
C ALA A 107 -0.79 -2.05 -19.41
N VAL A 108 -0.69 -1.07 -18.50
CA VAL A 108 -1.61 0.06 -18.43
C VAL A 108 -1.54 0.90 -19.71
N ALA A 109 -0.34 1.25 -20.18
CA ALA A 109 -0.16 2.02 -21.41
C ALA A 109 -0.70 1.28 -22.63
N GLY A 110 -0.44 -0.03 -22.76
CA GLY A 110 -0.97 -0.83 -23.86
C GLY A 110 -2.49 -0.91 -23.86
N LEU A 111 -3.13 -1.08 -22.68
CA LEU A 111 -4.60 -1.04 -22.57
C LEU A 111 -5.17 0.31 -23.00
N LEU A 112 -4.56 1.42 -22.57
CA LEU A 112 -4.97 2.76 -22.99
C LEU A 112 -4.78 2.99 -24.49
N GLY A 113 -3.79 2.32 -25.10
CA GLY A 113 -3.58 2.28 -26.55
C GLY A 113 -4.51 1.33 -27.31
N GLY A 114 -5.42 0.63 -26.63
CA GLY A 114 -6.39 -0.30 -27.23
C GLY A 114 -5.93 -1.76 -27.33
N ASP A 115 -4.74 -2.10 -26.84
CA ASP A 115 -4.26 -3.49 -26.82
C ASP A 115 -4.87 -4.27 -25.65
N LEU A 116 -6.01 -4.92 -25.92
CA LEU A 116 -6.72 -5.73 -24.94
C LEU A 116 -5.95 -6.99 -24.52
N THR A 117 -4.90 -7.41 -25.23
CA THR A 117 -4.09 -8.56 -24.83
C THR A 117 -3.37 -8.30 -23.50
N GLN A 118 -3.11 -7.03 -23.17
CA GLN A 118 -2.49 -6.62 -21.91
C GLN A 118 -3.34 -6.94 -20.66
N LEU A 119 -4.65 -7.23 -20.82
CA LEU A 119 -5.51 -7.65 -19.70
C LEU A 119 -4.98 -8.89 -18.98
N GLN A 120 -4.19 -9.72 -19.67
CA GLN A 120 -3.56 -10.90 -19.05
C GLN A 120 -2.66 -10.53 -17.86
N TRP A 121 -2.02 -9.35 -17.89
CA TRP A 121 -1.13 -8.88 -16.83
C TRP A 121 -1.87 -8.39 -15.59
N LEU A 122 -3.19 -8.22 -15.68
CA LEU A 122 -4.07 -7.79 -14.59
C LEU A 122 -4.83 -8.96 -13.95
N ARG A 123 -4.60 -10.19 -14.41
CA ARG A 123 -5.33 -11.39 -13.91
C ARG A 123 -5.14 -11.65 -12.42
N PHE A 124 -4.06 -11.16 -11.82
CA PHE A 124 -3.85 -11.25 -10.37
C PHE A 124 -4.98 -10.57 -9.57
N LEU A 125 -5.60 -9.50 -10.10
CA LEU A 125 -6.70 -8.79 -9.45
C LEU A 125 -7.93 -9.66 -9.24
N VAL A 126 -8.11 -10.69 -10.08
CA VAL A 126 -9.29 -11.57 -10.08
C VAL A 126 -8.96 -12.99 -9.60
N TRP A 127 -7.78 -13.21 -9.03
CA TRP A 127 -7.45 -14.50 -8.42
C TRP A 127 -8.45 -14.82 -7.29
N PRO A 128 -8.93 -16.08 -7.14
CA PRO A 128 -8.50 -17.31 -7.81
C PRO A 128 -9.26 -17.65 -9.11
N LEU A 129 -10.12 -16.76 -9.63
CA LEU A 129 -10.94 -17.07 -10.81
C LEU A 129 -10.10 -17.29 -12.08
N ARG A 130 -8.96 -16.60 -12.17
CA ARG A 130 -7.96 -16.80 -13.22
C ARG A 130 -6.57 -16.90 -12.60
N PRO A 131 -5.69 -17.78 -13.10
CA PRO A 131 -4.30 -17.81 -12.64
C PRO A 131 -3.61 -16.46 -12.94
N PRO A 132 -2.69 -15.99 -12.09
CA PRO A 132 -1.87 -14.83 -12.40
C PRO A 132 -0.96 -15.14 -13.62
N PRO A 133 -0.45 -14.12 -14.32
CA PRO A 133 0.54 -14.34 -15.36
C PRO A 133 1.85 -14.90 -14.74
N PRO A 134 2.65 -15.65 -15.51
CA PRO A 134 3.96 -16.08 -15.04
C PRO A 134 4.87 -14.86 -14.91
N TYR A 135 5.39 -14.60 -13.71
CA TYR A 135 6.39 -13.55 -13.48
C TYR A 135 7.78 -14.20 -13.44
N ALA A 136 8.71 -13.67 -14.23
CA ALA A 136 10.07 -14.22 -14.35
C ALA A 136 10.90 -14.08 -13.05
N ASN A 137 10.49 -13.20 -12.13
CA ASN A 137 11.27 -12.79 -10.97
C ASN A 137 10.63 -13.22 -9.63
N ASP A 138 9.78 -14.25 -9.62
CA ASP A 138 9.21 -14.80 -8.39
C ASP A 138 10.24 -15.72 -7.68
N THR A 139 11.35 -15.16 -7.20
CA THR A 139 12.48 -15.95 -6.66
C THR A 139 12.69 -15.76 -5.16
N SER A 140 13.09 -14.56 -4.69
CA SER A 140 13.21 -14.24 -3.26
C SER A 140 13.32 -12.73 -3.00
N PHE A 141 13.11 -12.30 -1.75
CA PHE A 141 13.33 -10.90 -1.35
C PHE A 141 14.78 -10.44 -1.54
N VAL A 142 15.75 -11.32 -1.26
CA VAL A 142 17.17 -11.00 -1.37
C VAL A 142 17.55 -10.80 -2.83
N GLU A 143 17.13 -11.71 -3.71
CA GLU A 143 17.38 -11.59 -5.14
C GLU A 143 16.66 -10.41 -5.76
N GLN A 144 15.39 -10.19 -5.39
CA GLN A 144 14.63 -9.02 -5.83
C GLN A 144 15.32 -7.71 -5.41
N PHE A 145 15.88 -7.64 -4.19
CA PHE A 145 16.61 -6.46 -3.75
C PHE A 145 17.96 -6.32 -4.44
N ALA A 146 18.67 -7.42 -4.66
CA ALA A 146 19.93 -7.45 -5.41
C ALA A 146 19.75 -7.05 -6.88
N SER A 147 18.56 -7.24 -7.44
CA SER A 147 18.21 -6.80 -8.80
C SER A 147 17.79 -5.33 -8.87
N LEU A 148 17.91 -4.55 -7.80
CA LEU A 148 17.60 -3.12 -7.83
C LEU A 148 18.54 -2.38 -8.78
N SER A 149 17.98 -1.91 -9.90
CA SER A 149 18.64 -1.09 -10.91
C SER A 149 18.08 0.33 -10.91
N VAL A 150 18.90 1.32 -11.31
CA VAL A 150 18.47 2.71 -11.48
C VAL A 150 17.81 2.88 -12.85
N GLU A 151 16.57 2.41 -12.94
CA GLU A 151 15.74 2.54 -14.14
C GLU A 151 14.84 3.79 -14.08
N PRO A 152 14.36 4.32 -15.23
CA PRO A 152 13.46 5.46 -15.27
C PRO A 152 12.24 5.30 -14.36
N TYR A 153 11.69 4.09 -14.29
CA TYR A 153 10.54 3.80 -13.43
C TYR A 153 10.89 3.80 -11.94
N VAL A 154 12.11 3.41 -11.56
CA VAL A 154 12.59 3.49 -10.17
C VAL A 154 12.84 4.96 -9.78
N LEU A 155 13.44 5.75 -10.66
CA LEU A 155 13.61 7.20 -10.46
C LEU A 155 12.27 7.92 -10.32
N PHE A 156 11.29 7.57 -11.14
CA PHE A 156 9.92 8.08 -11.00
C PHE A 156 9.33 7.77 -9.62
N GLN A 157 9.54 6.56 -9.10
CA GLN A 157 9.08 6.19 -7.75
C GLN A 157 9.77 6.99 -6.65
N PHE A 158 11.08 7.26 -6.77
CA PHE A 158 11.77 8.15 -5.85
C PHE A 158 11.25 9.59 -5.95
N GLY A 159 10.95 10.08 -7.16
CA GLY A 159 10.30 11.38 -7.36
C GLY A 159 8.92 11.47 -6.69
N LEU A 160 8.08 10.45 -6.86
CA LEU A 160 6.79 10.34 -6.16
C LEU A 160 6.95 10.29 -4.64
N PHE A 161 7.94 9.54 -4.15
CA PHE A 161 8.23 9.49 -2.72
C PHE A 161 8.71 10.84 -2.18
N GLY A 162 9.58 11.54 -2.90
CA GLY A 162 10.00 12.91 -2.58
C GLY A 162 8.82 13.88 -2.55
N LEU A 163 7.90 13.79 -3.50
CA LEU A 163 6.65 14.58 -3.51
C LEU A 163 5.78 14.26 -2.30
N ALA A 164 5.59 12.97 -1.97
CA ALA A 164 4.83 12.54 -0.80
C ALA A 164 5.43 13.12 0.50
N VAL A 165 6.76 13.07 0.64
CA VAL A 165 7.49 13.67 1.77
C VAL A 165 7.30 15.19 1.80
N ALA A 166 7.43 15.89 0.67
CA ALA A 166 7.21 17.33 0.58
C ALA A 166 5.78 17.72 1.00
N VAL A 167 4.77 17.00 0.54
CA VAL A 167 3.37 17.19 0.93
C VAL A 167 3.16 16.92 2.43
N TRP A 168 3.80 15.88 2.97
CA TRP A 168 3.75 15.57 4.41
C TRP A 168 4.37 16.67 5.27
N ILE A 169 5.50 17.23 4.84
CA ILE A 169 6.13 18.38 5.50
C ILE A 169 5.23 19.63 5.39
N ALA A 170 4.67 19.90 4.20
CA ALA A 170 3.76 21.03 3.98
C ALA A 170 2.49 20.97 4.83
N HIS A 171 2.01 19.76 5.16
CA HIS A 171 0.91 19.54 6.10
C HIS A 171 1.33 19.60 7.58
N GLY A 172 2.58 19.97 7.88
CA GLY A 172 3.08 20.11 9.24
C GLY A 172 3.37 18.78 9.92
N VAL A 173 3.85 17.78 9.17
CA VAL A 173 4.27 16.45 9.66
C VAL A 173 3.23 15.77 10.58
N PRO A 174 2.00 15.54 10.07
CA PRO A 174 0.94 14.89 10.82
C PRO A 174 1.39 13.54 11.38
N GLY A 175 0.91 13.19 12.57
CA GLY A 175 1.32 12.00 13.33
C GLY A 175 2.57 12.21 14.19
N LEU A 176 3.63 12.82 13.67
CA LEU A 176 4.88 13.02 14.42
C LEU A 176 4.70 14.04 15.56
N ARG A 177 4.02 15.17 15.30
CA ARG A 177 3.71 16.20 16.31
C ARG A 177 2.85 15.67 17.47
N SER A 178 1.94 14.73 17.18
CA SER A 178 1.10 14.13 18.23
C SER A 178 1.88 13.18 19.12
N VAL A 179 2.86 12.45 18.57
CA VAL A 179 3.71 11.55 19.34
C VAL A 179 4.65 12.36 20.24
N THR A 180 5.34 13.37 19.71
CA THR A 180 6.30 14.17 20.49
C THR A 180 5.64 14.96 21.61
N ARG A 181 4.43 15.51 21.41
CA ARG A 181 3.68 16.19 22.48
C ARG A 181 3.28 15.23 23.60
N ARG A 182 2.85 14.01 23.25
CA ARG A 182 2.48 12.98 24.23
C ARG A 182 3.68 12.46 24.99
N SER A 183 4.81 12.22 24.32
CA SER A 183 6.07 11.82 24.99
C SER A 183 6.55 12.88 25.98
N LYS A 184 6.45 14.18 25.64
CA LYS A 184 6.77 15.26 26.57
C LYS A 184 5.86 15.27 27.81
N ALA A 185 4.55 15.08 27.62
CA ALA A 185 3.59 15.04 28.73
C ALA A 185 3.81 13.84 29.66
N VAL A 186 4.07 12.65 29.10
CA VAL A 186 4.40 11.46 29.89
C VAL A 186 5.70 11.66 30.67
N PHE A 187 6.71 12.28 30.07
CA PHE A 187 7.98 12.56 30.75
C PHE A 187 7.82 13.55 31.91
N THR A 188 6.96 14.57 31.78
CA THR A 188 6.65 15.47 32.90
C THR A 188 5.88 14.77 34.03
N ASP A 189 4.93 13.88 33.72
CA ASP A 189 4.19 13.12 34.73
C ASP A 189 5.07 12.12 35.53
N PHE A 190 6.24 11.73 34.99
CA PHE A 190 7.22 10.88 35.69
C PHE A 190 8.30 11.69 36.44
N ALA A 191 8.37 13.00 36.22
CA ALA A 191 9.35 13.89 36.84
C ALA A 191 8.82 14.61 38.10
N ASP A 192 7.51 14.52 38.34
CA ASP A 192 6.81 14.94 39.57
C ASP A 192 6.56 13.74 40.51
#